data_AF-A0A1V5KEX6-F1
#
_entry.id   AF-A0A1V5KEX6-F1
#
_cell.length_a   1.000
_cell.length_b   1.000
_cell.length_c   1.000
_cell.angle_alpha   90.00
_cell.angle_beta   90.00
_cell.angle_gamma   90.00
#
_symmetry.space_group_name_H-M   'P 1'
#
loop_
_entity.id
_entity.type
_entity.pdbx_description
1 polymer ?
#
loop_
_entity_poly.entity_id
_entity_poly.type
_entity_poly.pdbx_seq_one_letter_code
_entity_poly.pdbx_strand_id
1 'polypeptide(L)'
;MATNAMGTVFSFTPSGGVKKRVGRLSSVGEIAPTSEEIEVTTLDSEGGFREYMQGLRSAGELALEGFFDAEDQGQAALRAAYLSGEAGEAEVAFPDGSAATFSAFVKGYKIGAAEVDGALGFSAELRITGAVAVS
;
A
#
# COMPACT_ATOMS: atom_id res chain seq x y z
N MET A 1 -2.49 8.60 21.22
CA MET A 1 -3.96 8.75 21.21
C MET A 1 -4.47 7.96 20.01
N ALA A 2 -5.54 7.17 20.13
CA ALA A 2 -6.06 6.40 19.00
C ALA A 2 -6.82 7.33 18.06
N THR A 3 -6.26 7.60 16.89
CA THR A 3 -6.90 8.43 15.87
C THR A 3 -7.97 7.60 15.16
N ASN A 4 -9.19 8.14 15.05
CA ASN A 4 -10.29 7.48 14.35
C ASN A 4 -9.87 7.18 12.90
N ALA A 5 -10.00 5.93 12.43
CA ALA A 5 -9.70 5.55 11.05
C ALA A 5 -10.72 6.08 10.02
N MET A 6 -11.86 6.60 10.49
CA MET A 6 -12.85 7.29 9.65
C MET A 6 -12.26 8.59 9.09
N GLY A 7 -11.89 8.57 7.81
CA GLY A 7 -11.30 9.71 7.11
C GLY A 7 -10.03 9.36 6.33
N THR A 8 -9.49 8.15 6.47
CA THR A 8 -8.35 7.71 5.67
C THR A 8 -8.73 7.68 4.19
N VAL A 9 -7.96 8.42 3.38
CA VAL A 9 -8.17 8.50 1.93
C VAL A 9 -7.00 7.85 1.22
N PHE A 10 -7.30 6.81 0.44
CA PHE A 10 -6.35 6.21 -0.48
C PHE A 10 -6.49 6.86 -1.86
N SER A 11 -5.37 7.28 -2.44
CA SER A 11 -5.27 7.77 -3.82
C SER A 11 -4.20 7.00 -4.56
N PHE A 12 -4.43 6.75 -5.84
CA PHE A 12 -3.50 6.06 -6.72
C PHE A 12 -3.28 6.87 -8.00
N THR A 13 -2.03 7.08 -8.36
CA THR A 13 -1.58 7.75 -9.57
C THR A 13 -0.92 6.68 -10.44
N PRO A 14 -1.55 6.21 -11.52
CA PRO A 14 -0.90 5.30 -12.45
C PRO A 14 0.29 6.01 -13.13
N SER A 15 1.26 5.23 -13.62
CA SER A 15 2.45 5.71 -14.33
C SER A 15 2.06 6.69 -15.46
N GLY A 16 2.52 7.94 -15.37
CA GLY A 16 2.20 9.01 -16.33
C GLY A 16 0.74 9.52 -16.30
N GLY A 17 -0.06 9.07 -15.32
CA GLY A 17 -1.47 9.43 -15.18
C GLY A 17 -1.74 10.53 -14.16
N VAL A 18 -3.03 10.73 -13.87
CA VAL A 18 -3.50 11.72 -12.90
C VAL A 18 -3.87 11.00 -11.60
N LYS A 19 -3.58 11.61 -10.45
CA LYS A 19 -4.00 11.12 -9.13
C LYS A 19 -5.51 10.87 -9.09
N LYS A 20 -5.90 9.63 -8.82
CA LYS A 20 -7.30 9.23 -8.63
C LYS A 20 -7.50 8.75 -7.21
N ARG A 21 -8.48 9.34 -6.53
CA ARG A 21 -8.94 8.83 -5.25
C ARG A 21 -9.67 7.51 -5.49
N VAL A 22 -9.38 6.50 -4.68
CA VAL A 22 -10.13 5.24 -4.67
C VAL A 22 -11.20 5.36 -3.60
N GLY A 23 -12.46 5.38 -4.03
CA GLY A 23 -13.62 5.45 -3.15
C GLY A 23 -14.02 4.08 -2.60
N ARG A 24 -14.99 4.14 -1.66
CA ARG A 24 -15.72 2.97 -1.12
C ARG A 24 -14.85 1.91 -0.45
N LEU A 25 -13.68 2.31 0.06
CA LEU A 25 -12.83 1.44 0.87
C LEU A 25 -13.44 1.29 2.26
N SER A 26 -13.62 0.04 2.69
CA SER A 26 -14.03 -0.32 4.04
C SER A 26 -12.81 -0.54 4.95
N SER A 27 -11.69 -0.97 4.35
CA SER A 27 -10.43 -1.22 5.04
C SER A 27 -9.25 -0.85 4.17
N VAL A 28 -8.26 -0.19 4.79
CA VAL A 28 -6.94 0.05 4.21
C VAL A 28 -5.97 -0.69 5.11
N GLY A 29 -5.25 -1.65 4.55
CA GLY A 29 -4.27 -2.47 5.26
C GLY A 29 -3.13 -1.64 5.82
N GLU A 30 -2.34 -2.27 6.68
CA GLU A 30 -1.19 -1.64 7.29
C GLU A 30 -0.04 -1.50 6.29
N ILE A 31 0.63 -0.35 6.30
CA ILE A 31 1.90 -0.15 5.61
C ILE A 31 2.99 -0.47 6.62
N ALA A 32 3.49 -1.70 6.58
CA ALA A 32 4.54 -2.16 7.48
C ALA A 32 5.87 -2.31 6.72
N PRO A 33 6.66 -1.22 6.59
CA PRO A 33 7.96 -1.33 5.96
C PRO A 33 8.90 -2.13 6.85
N THR A 34 9.43 -3.23 6.32
CA THR A 34 10.43 -4.06 6.97
C THR A 34 11.77 -3.88 6.28
N SER A 35 12.86 -4.04 7.03
CA SER A 35 14.21 -4.05 6.47
C SER A 35 14.88 -5.36 6.84
N GLU A 36 15.58 -5.97 5.88
CA GLU A 36 16.46 -7.08 6.18
C GLU A 36 17.62 -6.61 7.06
N GLU A 37 18.08 -7.47 7.97
CA GLU A 37 19.24 -7.23 8.82
C GLU A 37 20.42 -8.03 8.24
N ILE A 38 21.49 -7.33 7.87
CA ILE A 38 22.75 -7.96 7.46
C ILE A 38 23.64 -7.99 8.70
N GLU A 39 23.89 -9.19 9.22
CA GLU A 39 24.85 -9.36 10.31
C GLU A 39 26.27 -9.14 9.77
N VAL A 40 26.98 -8.17 10.32
CA VAL A 40 28.36 -7.79 9.94
C VAL A 40 29.35 -7.99 11.08
N THR A 41 29.01 -8.85 12.04
CA THR A 41 29.86 -9.19 13.19
C THR A 41 31.27 -9.56 12.73
N THR A 42 32.29 -8.81 13.19
CA THR A 42 33.70 -9.09 12.89
C THR A 42 34.41 -9.64 14.13
N LEU A 43 35.62 -10.18 13.94
CA LEU A 43 36.44 -10.68 15.06
C LEU A 43 36.91 -9.57 16.02
N ASP A 44 36.80 -8.32 15.61
CA ASP A 44 37.19 -7.11 16.36
C ASP A 44 35.98 -6.39 16.99
N SER A 45 34.78 -6.98 16.88
CA SER A 45 33.57 -6.39 17.49
C SER A 45 33.68 -6.46 19.02
N GLU A 46 33.96 -5.32 19.65
CA GLU A 46 34.17 -5.21 21.11
C GLU A 46 32.89 -5.56 21.89
N GLY A 47 33.06 -6.32 22.98
CA GLY A 47 31.98 -6.57 23.95
C GLY A 47 31.05 -7.75 23.65
N GLY A 48 31.30 -8.53 22.59
CA GLY A 48 30.54 -9.76 22.30
C GLY A 48 29.10 -9.51 21.82
N PHE A 49 28.81 -8.29 21.38
CA PHE A 49 27.54 -7.93 20.77
C PHE A 49 27.58 -8.16 19.26
N ARG A 50 26.46 -8.64 18.70
CA ARG A 50 26.31 -8.76 17.24
C ARG A 50 26.11 -7.37 16.63
N GLU A 51 26.82 -7.10 15.55
CA GLU A 51 26.69 -5.87 14.78
C GLU A 51 25.81 -6.12 13.55
N TYR A 52 24.83 -5.25 13.33
CA TYR A 52 23.89 -5.35 12.23
C TYR A 52 23.94 -4.10 11.37
N MET A 53 23.99 -4.28 10.05
CA MET A 53 23.76 -3.25 9.05
C MET A 53 22.36 -3.42 8.45
N GLN A 54 21.70 -2.30 8.15
CA GLN A 54 20.41 -2.34 7.47
C GLN A 54 20.60 -2.77 6.01
N GLY A 55 19.99 -3.90 5.64
CA GLY A 55 19.97 -4.44 4.29
C GLY A 55 18.89 -3.82 3.42
N LEU A 56 18.37 -4.61 2.48
CA LEU A 56 17.33 -4.16 1.57
C LEU A 56 16.04 -3.84 2.34
N ARG A 57 15.44 -2.69 2.02
CA ARG A 57 14.16 -2.27 2.56
C ARG A 57 13.05 -2.84 1.69
N SER A 58 12.15 -3.62 2.30
CA SER A 58 10.93 -4.10 1.67
C SER A 58 9.76 -3.43 2.36
N ALA A 59 9.11 -2.52 1.67
CA ALA A 59 8.00 -1.76 2.23
C ALA A 59 6.71 -2.58 2.42
N GLY A 60 6.73 -3.88 2.09
CA GLY A 60 5.63 -4.81 2.32
C GLY A 60 4.57 -4.79 1.21
N GLU A 61 3.36 -5.22 1.58
CA GLU A 61 2.16 -5.22 0.73
C GLU A 61 1.06 -4.44 1.43
N LEU A 62 0.32 -3.65 0.66
CA LEU A 62 -0.88 -2.98 1.09
C LEU A 62 -2.09 -3.71 0.53
N ALA A 63 -2.89 -4.30 1.42
CA ALA A 63 -4.20 -4.84 1.07
C ALA A 63 -5.27 -3.76 1.20
N LEU A 64 -6.09 -3.58 0.18
CA LEU A 64 -7.25 -2.71 0.16
C LEU A 64 -8.50 -3.57 0.09
N GLU A 65 -9.49 -3.24 0.91
CA GLU A 65 -10.80 -3.89 0.88
C GLU A 65 -11.89 -2.82 0.88
N GLY A 66 -13.00 -3.12 0.19
CA GLY A 66 -14.09 -2.18 0.04
C GLY A 66 -15.26 -2.75 -0.72
N PHE A 67 -16.07 -1.84 -1.24
CA PHE A 67 -17.17 -2.14 -2.14
C PHE A 67 -16.81 -1.73 -3.55
N PHE A 68 -17.12 -2.59 -4.51
CA PHE A 68 -16.91 -2.33 -5.90
C PHE A 68 -17.88 -1.23 -6.37
N ASP A 69 -17.31 -0.23 -7.03
CA ASP A 69 -18.04 0.86 -7.65
C ASP A 69 -17.53 1.03 -9.08
N ALA A 70 -18.36 0.71 -10.06
CA ALA A 70 -18.01 0.75 -11.48
C ALA A 70 -17.78 2.19 -11.99
N GLU A 71 -18.36 3.19 -11.31
CA GLU A 71 -18.20 4.60 -11.66
C GLU A 71 -16.95 5.22 -11.01
N ASP A 72 -16.31 4.50 -10.07
CA ASP A 72 -15.11 4.97 -9.39
C ASP A 72 -13.88 4.86 -10.30
N GLN A 73 -13.39 6.03 -10.72
CA GLN A 73 -12.22 6.13 -11.58
C GLN A 73 -10.93 5.64 -10.91
N GLY A 74 -10.85 5.63 -9.58
CA GLY A 74 -9.72 5.09 -8.84
C GLY A 74 -9.67 3.56 -8.90
N GLN A 75 -10.81 2.89 -8.74
CA GLN A 75 -10.90 1.43 -8.92
C GLN A 75 -10.60 1.03 -10.37
N ALA A 76 -11.06 1.81 -11.34
CA ALA A 76 -10.69 1.63 -12.75
C ALA A 76 -9.18 1.80 -12.98
N ALA A 77 -8.55 2.79 -12.33
CA ALA A 77 -7.10 3.00 -12.42
C ALA A 77 -6.31 1.84 -11.80
N LEU A 78 -6.72 1.30 -10.65
CA LEU A 78 -6.10 0.12 -10.05
C LEU A 78 -6.21 -1.12 -10.95
N ARG A 79 -7.36 -1.30 -11.61
CA ARG A 79 -7.54 -2.39 -12.57
C ARG A 79 -6.66 -2.22 -13.80
N ALA A 80 -6.55 -1.00 -14.33
CA ALA A 80 -5.66 -0.70 -15.44
C ALA A 80 -4.20 -0.93 -15.06
N ALA A 81 -3.79 -0.49 -13.86
CA ALA A 81 -2.45 -0.72 -13.33
C ALA A 81 -2.15 -2.22 -13.20
N TYR A 82 -3.10 -3.01 -12.69
CA TYR A 82 -2.99 -4.48 -12.64
C TYR A 82 -2.78 -5.11 -14.03
N LEU A 83 -3.54 -4.67 -15.05
CA LEU A 83 -3.40 -5.18 -16.42
C LEU A 83 -2.09 -4.75 -17.08
N SER A 84 -1.61 -3.54 -16.77
CA SER A 84 -0.35 -3.01 -17.32
C SER A 84 0.89 -3.61 -16.66
N GLY A 85 0.80 -3.99 -15.38
CA GLY A 85 1.94 -4.37 -14.55
C GLY A 85 2.86 -3.19 -14.18
N GLU A 86 2.52 -1.96 -14.53
CA GLU A 86 3.32 -0.79 -14.21
C GLU A 86 3.14 -0.37 -12.75
N ALA A 87 4.24 0.05 -12.12
CA ALA A 87 4.19 0.67 -10.80
C ALA A 87 3.59 2.09 -10.90
N GLY A 88 2.64 2.39 -10.02
CA GLY A 88 2.10 3.74 -9.83
C GLY A 88 2.54 4.32 -8.50
N GLU A 89 2.21 5.59 -8.27
CA GLU A 89 2.39 6.25 -6.97
C GLU A 89 1.09 6.14 -6.16
N ALA A 90 1.18 5.54 -4.98
CA ALA A 90 0.08 5.42 -4.04
C ALA A 90 0.27 6.40 -2.88
N GLU A 91 -0.83 7.02 -2.47
CA GLU A 91 -0.87 7.96 -1.36
C GLU A 91 -1.99 7.60 -0.38
N VAL A 92 -1.65 7.50 0.89
CA VAL A 92 -2.57 7.26 2.00
C VAL A 92 -2.56 8.46 2.90
N ALA A 93 -3.61 9.28 2.82
CA ALA A 93 -3.81 10.42 3.70
C ALA A 93 -4.60 9.97 4.94
N PHE A 94 -4.00 10.11 6.11
CA PHE A 94 -4.62 9.81 7.40
C PHE A 94 -5.35 11.04 7.97
N PRO A 95 -6.37 10.84 8.81
CA PRO A 95 -7.12 11.94 9.41
C PRO A 95 -6.30 12.77 10.42
N ASP A 96 -5.13 12.28 10.83
CA ASP A 96 -4.18 13.01 11.70
C ASP A 96 -3.38 14.09 10.94
N GLY A 97 -3.56 14.19 9.61
CA GLY A 97 -2.82 15.11 8.75
C GLY A 97 -1.55 14.52 8.14
N SER A 98 -1.10 13.36 8.62
CA SER A 98 0.00 12.62 7.99
C SER A 98 -0.44 11.96 6.68
N ALA A 99 0.44 11.97 5.69
CA ALA A 99 0.26 11.26 4.42
C ALA A 99 1.46 10.35 4.15
N ALA A 100 1.18 9.09 3.80
CA ALA A 100 2.19 8.15 3.34
C ALA A 100 2.13 8.05 1.82
N THR A 101 3.21 8.41 1.15
CA THR A 101 3.39 8.30 -0.31
C THR A 101 4.43 7.22 -0.62
N PHE A 102 4.14 6.35 -1.58
CA PHE A 102 5.05 5.28 -1.98
C PHE A 102 4.72 4.79 -3.38
N SER A 103 5.72 4.33 -4.12
CA SER A 103 5.45 3.65 -5.39
C SER A 103 5.04 2.20 -5.14
N ALA A 104 4.02 1.71 -5.83
CA ALA A 104 3.55 0.34 -5.73
C ALA A 104 2.94 -0.14 -7.04
N PHE A 105 3.09 -1.43 -7.33
CA PHE A 105 2.36 -2.08 -8.42
C PHE A 105 1.22 -2.92 -7.86
N VAL A 106 0.14 -3.05 -8.64
CA VAL A 106 -1.01 -3.87 -8.24
C VAL A 106 -0.68 -5.33 -8.54
N LYS A 107 -0.52 -6.12 -7.47
CA LYS A 107 -0.21 -7.56 -7.53
C LYS A 107 -1.46 -8.41 -7.73
N GLY A 108 -2.58 -7.97 -7.16
CA GLY A 108 -3.84 -8.68 -7.22
C GLY A 108 -5.00 -7.71 -7.25
N TYR A 109 -5.98 -7.97 -8.10
CA TYR A 109 -7.25 -7.26 -8.15
C TYR A 109 -8.38 -8.28 -8.19
N LYS A 110 -9.26 -8.23 -7.19
CA LYS A 110 -10.37 -9.15 -7.03
C LYS A 110 -11.66 -8.35 -6.86
N ILE A 111 -12.69 -8.83 -7.54
CA ILE A 111 -14.07 -8.39 -7.33
C ILE A 111 -14.75 -9.56 -6.65
N GLY A 112 -15.30 -9.34 -5.47
CA GLY A 112 -16.02 -10.35 -4.70
C GLY A 112 -17.23 -10.88 -5.46
N ALA A 113 -17.79 -11.98 -4.98
CA ALA A 113 -18.99 -12.55 -5.57
C ALA A 113 -20.17 -11.57 -5.45
N ALA A 114 -20.91 -11.38 -6.54
CA ALA A 114 -22.19 -10.69 -6.52
C ALA A 114 -23.21 -11.57 -5.79
N GLU A 115 -23.45 -11.31 -4.51
CA GLU A 115 -24.58 -11.93 -3.80
C GLU A 115 -25.88 -11.21 -4.20
N VAL A 116 -26.96 -11.98 -4.32
CA VAL A 116 -28.26 -11.53 -4.87
C VAL A 116 -28.90 -10.41 -4.01
N ASP A 117 -28.47 -10.27 -2.76
CA ASP A 117 -28.88 -9.23 -1.79
C ASP A 117 -27.68 -8.41 -1.24
N GLY A 118 -26.47 -8.63 -1.75
CA GLY A 118 -25.23 -8.10 -1.18
C GLY A 118 -24.55 -7.06 -2.06
N ALA A 119 -23.93 -6.05 -1.45
CA ALA A 119 -23.06 -5.12 -2.17
C ALA A 119 -21.83 -5.86 -2.70
N LEU A 120 -21.42 -5.57 -3.94
CA LEU A 120 -20.30 -6.25 -4.57
C LEU A 120 -19.00 -5.91 -3.83
N GLY A 121 -18.28 -6.92 -3.34
CA GLY A 121 -17.00 -6.72 -2.66
C GLY A 121 -15.89 -6.30 -3.62
N PHE A 122 -14.95 -5.49 -3.14
CA PHE A 122 -13.74 -5.11 -3.86
C PHE A 122 -12.52 -5.41 -2.98
N SER A 123 -11.51 -6.07 -3.53
CA SER A 123 -10.21 -6.18 -2.88
C SER A 123 -9.06 -6.02 -3.86
N ALA A 124 -8.01 -5.31 -3.44
CA ALA A 124 -6.80 -5.10 -4.21
C ALA A 124 -5.56 -5.26 -3.34
N GLU A 125 -4.54 -5.92 -3.85
CA GLU A 125 -3.27 -6.14 -3.19
C GLU A 125 -2.20 -5.35 -3.97
N LEU A 126 -1.58 -4.36 -3.33
CA LEU A 126 -0.51 -3.56 -3.89
C LEU A 126 0.82 -3.96 -3.25
N ARG A 127 1.82 -4.28 -4.08
CA ARG A 127 3.19 -4.52 -3.60
C ARG A 127 3.95 -3.21 -3.65
N ILE A 128 4.44 -2.75 -2.51
CA ILE A 128 5.17 -1.49 -2.42
C ILE A 128 6.60 -1.71 -2.93
N THR A 129 7.04 -0.82 -3.81
CA THR A 129 8.37 -0.83 -4.42
C THR A 129 9.02 0.53 -4.27
N GLY A 130 10.21 0.58 -3.69
CA GLY A 130 10.94 1.82 -3.48
C GLY A 130 10.76 2.38 -2.08
N ALA A 131 11.11 3.66 -1.91
CA ALA A 131 11.05 4.32 -0.61
C ALA A 131 9.61 4.74 -0.28
N VAL A 132 9.22 4.51 0.99
CA VAL A 132 8.00 5.09 1.56
C VAL A 132 8.36 6.43 2.16
N ALA A 133 7.75 7.50 1.68
CA ALA A 133 7.85 8.83 2.26
C ALA A 133 6.61 9.10 3.10
N VAL A 134 6.80 9.31 4.40
CA VAL A 134 5.73 9.73 5.32
C VAL A 134 5.96 11.21 5.63
N SER A 135 4.96 12.05 5.35
CA SER A 135 4.94 13.49 5.61
C SER A 135 3.88 13.87 6.62
#